data_AF-A0A9D7Q0K7-F1
#
_entry.id   AF-A0A9D7Q0K7-F1
#
_cell.length_a   1.000
_cell.length_b   1.000
_cell.length_c   1.000
_cell.angle_alpha   90.00
_cell.angle_beta   90.00
_cell.angle_gamma   90.00
#
_symmetry.space_group_name_H-M   'P 1'
#
loop_
_entity.id
_entity.type
_entity.pdbx_description
1 polymer ?
#
loop_
_entity_poly.entity_id
_entity_poly.type
_entity_poly.pdbx_seq_one_letter_code
_entity_poly.pdbx_strand_id
1 'polypeptide(L)'
;MKKMISLLLFLILISPVYSQKRAFTLDDIYRVKSVGSPLLSPDGNQIIYSVSQFDMKKGEFSNFPVYHGFKWGQQIKTEPRG
;
A
#
# COMPACT_ATOMS: atom_id res chain seq x y z
N MET A 1 45.46 -10.91 -13.56
CA MET A 1 44.40 -11.96 -13.50
C MET A 1 43.92 -12.25 -12.08
N LYS A 2 44.80 -12.53 -11.10
CA LYS A 2 44.39 -12.79 -9.68
C LYS A 2 43.57 -11.66 -9.03
N LYS A 3 43.90 -10.39 -9.28
CA LYS A 3 43.16 -9.23 -8.73
C LYS A 3 41.74 -9.10 -9.27
N MET A 4 41.53 -9.42 -10.56
CA MET A 4 40.20 -9.44 -11.18
C MET A 4 39.36 -10.59 -10.64
N ILE A 5 39.96 -11.77 -10.44
CA ILE A 5 39.28 -12.92 -9.83
C ILE A 5 38.84 -12.59 -8.40
N SER A 6 39.69 -11.91 -7.63
CA SER A 6 39.33 -11.45 -6.28
C SER A 6 38.18 -10.44 -6.27
N LEU A 7 38.14 -9.51 -7.24
CA LEU A 7 37.05 -8.54 -7.38
C LEU A 7 35.73 -9.24 -7.74
N LEU A 8 35.79 -10.23 -8.63
CA LEU A 8 34.63 -10.99 -9.07
C LEU A 8 34.08 -11.88 -7.94
N LEU A 9 34.97 -12.49 -7.14
CA LEU A 9 34.59 -13.23 -5.93
C LEU A 9 33.92 -12.32 -4.90
N PHE A 10 34.45 -11.12 -4.69
CA PHE A 10 33.88 -10.13 -3.78
C PHE A 10 32.49 -9.69 -4.23
N LEU A 11 32.29 -9.48 -5.53
CA LEU A 11 31.00 -9.07 -6.09
C LEU A 11 29.92 -10.15 -5.93
N ILE A 12 30.28 -11.44 -6.02
CA ILE A 12 29.36 -12.58 -5.84
C ILE A 12 28.88 -12.67 -4.38
N LEU A 13 29.73 -12.36 -3.40
CA LEU A 13 29.40 -12.43 -1.97
C LEU A 13 28.33 -11.41 -1.53
N ILE A 14 28.08 -10.35 -2.30
CA ILE A 14 27.11 -9.29 -1.98
C ILE A 14 25.71 -9.62 -2.53
N SER A 15 25.58 -10.66 -3.37
CA SER A 15 24.35 -10.99 -4.09
C SER A 15 23.12 -11.40 -3.26
N PRO A 16 23.20 -12.05 -2.07
CA PRO A 16 21.99 -12.54 -1.40
C PRO A 16 21.20 -11.46 -0.66
N VAL A 17 21.68 -10.21 -0.60
CA VAL A 17 21.01 -9.12 0.15
C VAL A 17 19.71 -8.65 -0.53
N TYR A 18 19.53 -8.92 -1.83
CA TYR A 18 18.47 -8.32 -2.64
C TYR A 18 17.20 -9.16 -2.82
N SER A 19 17.07 -10.32 -2.16
CA SER A 19 15.88 -11.19 -2.32
C SER A 19 15.27 -11.67 -1.00
N GLN A 20 15.00 -10.73 -0.09
CA GLN A 20 14.18 -11.01 1.09
C GLN A 20 12.69 -10.97 0.71
N LYS A 21 12.19 -12.07 0.13
CA LYS A 21 10.73 -12.27 -0.02
C LYS A 21 10.12 -12.40 1.38
N ARG A 22 9.34 -11.41 1.80
CA ARG A 22 8.60 -11.47 3.07
C ARG A 22 7.50 -12.52 2.97
N ALA A 23 7.47 -13.47 3.90
CA ALA A 23 6.35 -14.41 4.03
C ALA A 23 5.06 -13.65 4.40
N PHE A 24 3.94 -14.03 3.79
CA PHE A 24 2.63 -13.49 4.14
C PHE A 24 2.26 -13.94 5.55
N THR A 25 1.96 -12.99 6.45
CA THR A 25 1.60 -13.28 7.84
C THR A 25 0.13 -12.97 8.13
N LEU A 26 -0.37 -13.42 9.28
CA LEU A 26 -1.71 -13.09 9.74
C LEU A 26 -1.92 -11.56 9.86
N ASP A 27 -0.87 -10.81 10.23
CA ASP A 27 -0.91 -9.34 10.22
C ASP A 27 -1.23 -8.75 8.85
N ASP A 28 -0.81 -9.41 7.76
CA ASP A 28 -1.10 -8.92 6.41
C ASP A 28 -2.58 -9.06 6.07
N ILE A 29 -3.28 -10.04 6.64
CA ILE A 29 -4.74 -10.18 6.52
C ILE A 29 -5.44 -8.97 7.15
N TYR A 30 -5.00 -8.56 8.35
CA TYR A 30 -5.59 -7.40 9.04
C TYR A 30 -5.26 -6.05 8.41
N ARG A 31 -4.21 -5.99 7.58
CA ARG A 31 -3.88 -4.78 6.80
C ARG A 31 -4.76 -4.59 5.57
N VAL A 32 -5.51 -5.60 5.15
CA VAL A 32 -6.43 -5.50 4.02
C VAL A 32 -7.54 -4.50 4.35
N LYS A 33 -7.75 -3.53 3.46
CA LYS A 33 -8.86 -2.57 3.53
C LYS A 33 -9.90 -2.94 2.48
N SER A 34 -11.17 -2.95 2.89
CA SER A 34 -12.29 -3.16 1.97
C SER A 34 -12.86 -1.80 1.54
N VAL A 35 -13.11 -1.65 0.24
CA VAL A 35 -13.69 -0.44 -0.35
C VAL A 35 -15.11 -0.78 -0.82
N GLY A 36 -16.08 0.05 -0.44
CA GLY A 36 -17.49 -0.20 -0.72
C GLY A 36 -18.26 1.06 -1.13
N SER A 37 -19.46 0.82 -1.66
CA SER A 37 -20.47 1.85 -1.96
C SER A 37 -19.93 3.09 -2.68
N PRO A 38 -19.19 2.94 -3.80
CA PRO A 38 -18.73 4.10 -4.56
C PRO A 38 -19.90 4.85 -5.19
N LEU A 39 -19.95 6.17 -5.00
CA LEU A 39 -20.89 7.06 -5.66
C LEU A 39 -20.11 8.18 -6.36
N LEU A 40 -20.42 8.42 -7.63
CA LEU A 40 -19.83 9.47 -8.43
C LEU A 40 -20.70 10.73 -8.37
N SER A 41 -20.09 11.91 -8.32
CA SER A 41 -20.81 13.17 -8.44
C SER A 41 -21.43 13.32 -9.84
N PRO A 42 -22.55 14.07 -9.99
CA PRO A 42 -23.20 14.25 -11.29
C PRO A 42 -22.30 14.89 -12.37
N ASP A 43 -21.33 15.71 -11.96
CA ASP A 43 -20.34 16.35 -12.85
C ASP A 43 -19.12 15.46 -13.15
N GLY A 44 -19.04 14.26 -12.55
CA GLY A 44 -17.98 13.28 -12.78
C GLY A 44 -16.62 13.59 -12.14
N ASN A 45 -16.47 14.73 -11.45
CA ASN A 45 -15.19 15.17 -10.91
C ASN A 45 -14.89 14.66 -9.49
N GLN A 46 -15.83 13.99 -8.83
CA GLN A 46 -15.68 13.55 -7.44
C GLN A 46 -16.27 12.15 -7.25
N ILE A 47 -15.64 11.35 -6.40
CA ILE A 47 -16.17 10.07 -5.91
C ILE A 47 -16.17 10.06 -4.39
N ILE A 48 -17.24 9.52 -3.80
CA ILE A 48 -17.29 9.14 -2.39
C ILE A 48 -17.36 7.62 -2.31
N TYR A 49 -16.65 7.02 -1.36
CA TYR A 49 -16.70 5.59 -1.09
C TYR A 49 -16.46 5.32 0.40
N SER A 50 -16.86 4.15 0.88
CA SER A 50 -16.57 3.73 2.26
C SER A 50 -15.32 2.86 2.31
N VAL A 51 -14.53 3.01 3.36
CA VAL A 51 -13.37 2.16 3.65
C VAL A 51 -13.56 1.47 4.99
N SER A 52 -13.60 0.14 4.97
CA SER A 52 -13.62 -0.70 6.18
C SER A 52 -12.23 -1.29 6.42
N GLN A 53 -11.73 -1.17 7.64
CA GLN A 53 -10.45 -1.72 8.07
C GLN A 53 -10.52 -2.24 9.51
N PHE A 54 -9.68 -3.22 9.86
CA PHE A 54 -9.57 -3.72 11.23
C PHE A 54 -8.51 -2.92 12.00
N ASP A 55 -8.89 -2.33 13.14
CA ASP A 55 -7.95 -1.68 14.05
C ASP A 55 -7.47 -2.69 15.08
N MET A 56 -6.24 -3.19 14.89
CA MET A 56 -5.64 -4.18 15.79
C MET A 56 -5.43 -3.66 17.22
N LYS A 57 -5.30 -2.34 17.43
CA LYS A 57 -5.12 -1.77 18.77
C LYS A 57 -6.43 -1.73 19.53
N LYS A 58 -7.55 -1.50 18.83
CA LYS A 58 -8.89 -1.44 19.41
C LYS A 58 -9.62 -2.78 19.39
N GLY A 59 -9.22 -3.70 18.52
CA GLY A 59 -9.88 -4.99 18.34
C GLY A 59 -11.21 -4.91 17.58
N GLU A 60 -11.40 -3.88 16.75
CA GLU A 60 -12.69 -3.55 16.14
C GLU A 60 -12.55 -3.18 14.66
N PHE A 61 -13.61 -3.39 13.88
CA PHE A 61 -13.71 -2.86 12.52
C PHE A 61 -14.15 -1.39 12.57
N SER A 62 -13.41 -0.55 11.85
CA SER A 62 -13.77 0.85 11.61
C SER A 62 -14.18 1.02 10.15
N ASN A 63 -15.30 1.71 9.92
CA ASN A 63 -15.77 2.08 8.60
C ASN A 63 -15.89 3.60 8.52
N PHE A 64 -15.26 4.22 7.52
CA PHE A 64 -15.30 5.68 7.34
C PHE A 64 -15.49 6.06 5.88
N PRO A 65 -16.22 7.14 5.59
CA PRO A 65 -16.35 7.67 4.25
C PRO A 65 -15.04 8.35 3.82
N VAL A 66 -14.67 8.15 2.56
CA VAL A 66 -13.54 8.81 1.90
C VAL A 66 -14.06 9.56 0.69
N TYR A 67 -13.62 10.81 0.57
CA TYR A 67 -13.90 11.69 -0.57
C TYR A 67 -12.65 11.81 -1.42
N HIS A 68 -12.79 11.63 -2.73
CA HIS A 68 -11.70 11.77 -3.68
C HIS A 68 -12.16 12.63 -4.86
N GLY A 69 -11.55 13.81 -5.02
CA GLY A 69 -11.70 14.64 -6.20
C GLY A 69 -10.71 14.21 -7.29
N PHE A 70 -11.17 14.07 -8.52
CA PHE A 70 -10.31 13.77 -9.66
C PHE A 70 -9.75 15.08 -10.24
N LYS A 71 -8.43 15.21 -10.29
CA LYS A 71 -7.75 16.13 -11.21
C LYS A 71 -6.78 15.32 -12.07
N TRP A 72 -7.01 15.32 -13.37
CA TRP A 72 -6.15 14.64 -14.34
C TRP A 72 -4.69 15.06 -14.14
N GLY A 73 -3.80 14.08 -13.96
CA GLY A 73 -2.35 14.30 -13.81
C GLY A 73 -1.85 14.61 -12.40
N GLN A 74 -2.70 14.62 -11.36
CA GLN A 74 -2.26 14.82 -9.97
C GLN A 74 -2.91 13.81 -9.01
N GLN A 75 -2.10 13.05 -8.26
CA GLN A 75 -2.60 12.30 -7.11
C GLN A 75 -2.94 13.30 -5.99
N ILE A 76 -4.21 13.41 -5.63
CA ILE A 76 -4.66 14.25 -4.52
C ILE A 76 -4.79 13.38 -3.27
N LYS A 77 -4.26 13.87 -2.14
CA LYS A 77 -4.24 13.18 -0.84
C LYS A 77 -5.68 12.88 -0.37
N THR A 78 -5.99 11.62 -0.09
CA THR A 78 -7.27 11.19 0.48
C THR A 78 -7.27 11.45 1.99
N GLU A 79 -8.23 12.24 2.49
CA GLU A 79 -8.37 12.55 3.91
C GLU A 79 -9.68 11.92 4.43
N PRO A 80 -9.65 11.02 5.44
CA PRO A 80 -10.85 10.55 6.10
C PRO A 80 -11.39 11.67 7.00
N ARG A 81 -12.67 12.03 6.85
CA ARG A 81 -13.34 12.87 7.84
C ARG A 81 -13.91 11.98 8.94
N GLY A 82 -13.39 12.13 10.15
CA GLY A 82 -13.97 11.62 11.39
C GLY A 82 -15.02 12.55 11.95
#